data_AF-A0A7G9SQA0-F1
#
_entry.id   AF-A0A7G9SQA0-F1
#
_cell.length_a   1.000
_cell.length_b   1.000
_cell.length_c   1.000
_cell.angle_alpha   90.00
_cell.angle_beta   90.00
_cell.angle_gamma   90.00
#
_symmetry.space_group_name_H-M   'P 1'
#
loop_
_entity.id
_entity.type
_entity.pdbx_description
1 polymer ?
#
loop_
_entity_poly.entity_id
_entity_poly.type
_entity_poly.pdbx_seq_one_letter_code
_entity_poly.pdbx_strand_id
1 'polypeptide(L)'
;MDAISLEDLALLDVLHRIDQGIELVHGDGVIRQRMVESGLIEDDADGLRLTTAGIELCKSLQHRVAADAQAEKILQQRAVAEADANGAQAAAASG
;
A
#
# COMPACT_ATOMS: atom_id res chain seq x y z
N MET A 1 -1.67 14.77 2.49
CA MET A 1 -1.99 13.33 2.40
C MET A 1 -0.80 12.62 3.00
N ASP A 2 -1.01 11.89 4.08
CA ASP A 2 0.03 11.11 4.72
C ASP A 2 0.31 9.87 3.89
N ALA A 3 1.60 9.59 3.65
CA ALA A 3 2.03 8.37 3.00
C ALA A 3 1.57 7.15 3.82
N ILE A 4 1.23 6.06 3.14
CA ILE A 4 0.89 4.80 3.77
C ILE A 4 2.03 4.31 4.65
N SER A 5 1.70 3.90 5.87
CA SER A 5 2.68 3.44 6.85
C SER A 5 3.16 2.02 6.53
N LEU A 6 4.31 1.62 7.08
CA LEU A 6 4.81 0.24 6.96
C LEU A 6 3.87 -0.77 7.61
N GLU A 7 3.18 -0.38 8.68
CA GLU A 7 2.18 -1.24 9.35
C GLU A 7 0.96 -1.46 8.46
N ASP A 8 0.46 -0.40 7.81
CA ASP A 8 -0.64 -0.49 6.84
C ASP A 8 -0.27 -1.35 5.62
N LEU A 9 0.99 -1.25 5.15
CA LEU A 9 1.50 -2.09 4.06
C LEU A 9 1.60 -3.56 4.45
N ALA A 10 2.10 -3.85 5.66
CA ALA A 10 2.18 -5.21 6.19
C ALA A 10 0.77 -5.82 6.37
N LEU A 11 -0.18 -5.02 6.87
CA LEU A 11 -1.57 -5.43 6.99
C LEU A 11 -2.19 -5.71 5.61
N LEU A 12 -1.93 -4.86 4.62
CA LEU A 12 -2.41 -5.06 3.26
C LEU A 12 -1.85 -6.37 2.66
N ASP A 13 -0.56 -6.66 2.84
CA ASP A 13 0.06 -7.91 2.36
C ASP A 13 -0.63 -9.15 2.97
N VAL A 14 -0.88 -9.10 4.29
CA VAL A 14 -1.59 -10.18 4.99
C VAL A 14 -3.03 -10.34 4.49
N LEU A 15 -3.79 -9.25 4.36
CA LEU A 15 -5.16 -9.28 3.83
C LEU A 15 -5.18 -9.86 2.41
N HIS A 16 -4.22 -9.48 1.58
CA HIS A 16 -4.13 -9.92 0.18
C HIS A 16 -3.80 -11.42 0.06
N ARG A 17 -2.93 -11.95 0.94
CA ARG A 17 -2.64 -13.38 0.98
C ARG A 17 -3.87 -14.20 1.37
N ILE A 18 -4.64 -13.74 2.35
CA ILE A 18 -5.89 -14.40 2.76
C ILE A 18 -6.91 -14.39 1.61
N ASP A 19 -7.06 -13.26 0.92
CA ASP A 19 -7.94 -13.15 -0.26
C ASP A 19 -7.55 -14.14 -1.37
N GLN A 20 -6.25 -14.38 -1.55
CA GLN A 20 -5.70 -15.33 -2.52
C GLN A 20 -5.72 -16.80 -2.05
N GLY A 21 -6.17 -17.07 -0.82
CA GLY A 21 -6.12 -18.41 -0.23
C GLY A 21 -4.70 -18.91 0.06
N ILE A 22 -3.74 -17.99 0.20
CA ILE A 22 -2.35 -18.31 0.55
C ILE A 22 -2.26 -18.50 2.06
N GLU A 23 -1.77 -19.67 2.48
CA GLU A 23 -1.57 -20.00 3.88
C GLU A 23 -0.55 -19.04 4.53
N LEU A 24 -0.90 -18.50 5.70
CA LEU A 24 0.02 -17.67 6.47
C LEU A 24 1.04 -18.55 7.19
N VAL A 25 2.31 -18.18 7.07
CA VAL A 25 3.40 -18.92 7.71
C VAL A 25 3.37 -18.66 9.21
N HIS A 26 3.82 -19.62 10.02
CA HIS A 26 3.75 -19.66 11.50
C HIS A 26 4.28 -18.42 12.26
N GLY A 27 4.86 -17.41 11.60
CA GLY A 27 5.24 -16.12 12.20
C GLY A 27 4.08 -15.13 12.40
N ASP A 28 2.93 -15.36 11.76
CA ASP A 28 1.84 -14.37 11.68
C ASP A 28 0.78 -14.51 12.79
N GLY A 29 1.00 -15.37 13.79
CA GLY A 29 -0.01 -15.73 14.79
C GLY A 29 -0.59 -14.54 15.57
N VAL A 30 0.24 -13.55 15.92
CA VAL A 30 -0.21 -12.35 16.65
C VAL A 30 -1.03 -11.42 15.75
N ILE A 31 -0.62 -11.25 14.49
CA ILE A 31 -1.34 -10.41 13.52
C ILE A 31 -2.67 -11.07 13.17
N ARG A 32 -2.66 -12.37 12.89
CA ARG A 32 -3.88 -13.16 12.66
C ARG A 32 -4.85 -13.02 13.82
N GLN A 33 -4.40 -13.23 15.06
CA GLN A 33 -5.26 -13.14 16.24
C GLN A 33 -5.91 -11.76 16.35
N ARG A 34 -5.15 -10.67 16.15
CA ARG A 34 -5.69 -9.31 16.15
C ARG A 34 -6.70 -9.07 15.04
N MET A 35 -6.48 -9.64 13.86
CA MET A 35 -7.41 -9.52 12.73
C MET A 35 -8.71 -10.27 12.98
N VAL A 36 -8.66 -11.44 13.61
CA VAL A 36 -9.86 -12.18 14.06
C VAL A 36 -10.60 -11.35 15.11
N GLU A 37 -9.89 -10.84 16.13
CA GLU A 37 -10.47 -10.00 17.19
C GLU A 37 -11.10 -8.71 16.64
N SER A 38 -10.52 -8.16 15.57
CA SER A 38 -11.04 -6.98 14.88
C SER A 38 -12.16 -7.29 13.87
N GLY A 39 -12.51 -8.56 13.67
CA GLY A 39 -13.54 -9.00 12.74
C GLY A 39 -13.18 -8.79 11.26
N LEU A 40 -11.89 -8.70 10.92
CA LEU A 40 -11.41 -8.56 9.54
C LEU A 40 -11.32 -9.90 8.83
N ILE A 41 -11.06 -10.97 9.58
CA ILE A 41 -10.97 -12.34 9.08
C ILE A 41 -11.78 -13.29 9.97
N GLU A 42 -12.19 -14.40 9.39
CA GLU A 42 -12.90 -15.49 10.06
C GLU A 42 -12.27 -16.83 9.68
N ASP A 43 -12.34 -17.80 10.59
CA ASP A 43 -12.02 -19.20 10.28
C ASP A 43 -13.22 -19.85 9.59
N ASP A 44 -12.98 -20.42 8.42
CA ASP A 44 -13.92 -21.18 7.58
C ASP A 44 -13.45 -22.65 7.46
N ALA A 45 -14.31 -23.53 6.92
CA ALA A 45 -14.02 -24.96 6.76
C ALA A 45 -12.75 -25.22 5.91
N ASP A 46 -12.44 -24.32 4.98
CA ASP A 46 -11.31 -24.40 4.07
C ASP A 46 -10.08 -23.56 4.52
N GLY A 47 -10.16 -22.90 5.68
CA GLY A 47 -9.08 -22.06 6.22
C GLY A 47 -9.52 -20.64 6.56
N LEU A 48 -8.62 -19.67 6.44
CA LEU A 48 -8.93 -18.27 6.75
C LEU A 48 -9.63 -17.57 5.60
N ARG A 49 -10.63 -16.77 5.92
CA ARG A 49 -11.39 -15.98 4.95
C ARG A 49 -11.52 -14.53 5.40
N LEU A 50 -11.50 -13.59 4.44
CA LEU A 50 -11.82 -12.19 4.71
C LEU A 50 -13.31 -12.00 4.96
N THR A 51 -13.64 -11.23 5.99
CA THR A 51 -15.00 -10.73 6.18
C THR A 51 -15.28 -9.57 5.21
N THR A 52 -16.54 -9.12 5.13
CA THR A 52 -16.87 -7.90 4.38
C THR A 52 -16.04 -6.69 4.84
N ALA A 53 -15.79 -6.57 6.14
CA ALA A 53 -14.97 -5.48 6.69
C ALA A 53 -13.50 -5.62 6.24
N GLY A 54 -12.95 -6.83 6.26
CA GLY A 54 -11.60 -7.11 5.75
C GLY A 54 -11.45 -6.76 4.26
N ILE A 55 -12.44 -7.10 3.44
CA ILE A 55 -12.46 -6.80 2.00
C ILE A 55 -12.47 -5.28 1.75
N GLU A 56 -13.34 -4.54 2.44
CA GLU A 56 -13.42 -3.08 2.27
C GLU A 56 -12.15 -2.37 2.75
N LEU A 57 -11.55 -2.84 3.85
CA LEU A 57 -10.26 -2.33 4.32
C LEU A 57 -9.13 -2.62 3.31
N CYS A 58 -9.09 -3.83 2.76
CA CYS A 58 -8.13 -4.21 1.73
C CYS A 58 -8.20 -3.26 0.52
N LYS A 59 -9.41 -2.98 0.02
CA LYS A 59 -9.64 -2.00 -1.07
C LYS A 59 -9.19 -0.59 -0.68
N SER A 60 -9.51 -0.15 0.53
CA SER A 60 -9.11 1.17 1.03
C SER A 60 -7.60 1.34 1.03
N LEU A 61 -6.87 0.33 1.53
CA LEU A 61 -5.41 0.32 1.56
C LEU A 61 -4.81 0.28 0.15
N GLN A 62 -5.35 -0.52 -0.76
CA GLN A 62 -4.93 -0.55 -2.18
C GLN A 62 -5.06 0.82 -2.84
N HIS A 63 -6.15 1.54 -2.59
CA HIS A 63 -6.32 2.90 -3.12
C HIS A 63 -5.30 3.89 -2.57
N ARG A 64 -4.95 3.78 -1.27
CA ARG A 64 -3.91 4.62 -0.66
C ARG A 64 -2.54 4.36 -1.30
N VAL A 65 -2.16 3.09 -1.49
CA VAL A 65 -0.92 2.73 -2.20
C VAL A 65 -0.88 3.29 -3.62
N ALA A 66 -1.99 3.15 -4.36
CA ALA A 66 -2.06 3.68 -5.72
C ALA A 66 -1.97 5.21 -5.76
N ALA A 67 -2.62 5.89 -4.82
CA ALA A 67 -2.56 7.35 -4.69
C ALA A 67 -1.15 7.83 -4.35
N ASP A 68 -0.45 7.15 -3.44
CA ASP A 68 0.93 7.48 -3.06
C ASP A 68 1.89 7.30 -4.24
N ALA A 69 1.79 6.18 -4.97
CA ALA A 69 2.58 5.94 -6.17
C ALA A 69 2.33 7.01 -7.25
N GLN A 70 1.07 7.46 -7.40
CA GLN A 70 0.73 8.52 -8.33
C GLN A 70 1.29 9.88 -7.87
N ALA A 71 1.21 10.19 -6.57
CA ALA A 71 1.76 11.41 -6.01
C ALA A 71 3.28 11.47 -6.19
N GLU A 72 3.99 10.37 -5.90
CA GLU A 72 5.43 10.26 -6.09
C GLU A 72 5.83 10.46 -7.57
N LYS A 73 5.08 9.85 -8.50
CA LYS A 73 5.29 10.06 -9.94
C LYS A 73 5.15 11.54 -10.35
N ILE A 74 4.15 12.24 -9.81
CA ILE A 74 3.95 13.68 -10.08
C ILE A 74 5.13 14.50 -9.54
N LEU A 75 5.60 14.21 -8.33
CA LEU A 75 6.76 14.89 -7.74
C LEU A 75 8.03 14.64 -8.58
N GLN A 76 8.24 13.40 -9.03
CA GLN A 76 9.37 13.07 -9.89
C GLN A 76 9.31 13.79 -11.24
N GLN A 77 8.14 13.85 -11.88
CA GLN A 77 7.95 14.59 -13.14
C GLN A 77 8.22 16.08 -12.98
N ARG A 78 7.80 16.67 -11.86
CA ARG A 78 8.08 18.09 -11.54
C ARG A 78 9.58 18.32 -11.32
N ALA A 79 10.25 17.45 -10.57
CA ALA A 79 11.68 17.56 -10.33
C ALA A 79 12.50 17.47 -11.64
N VAL A 80 12.10 16.59 -12.57
CA VAL A 80 12.72 16.50 -13.90
C VAL A 80 12.47 17.77 -14.71
N ALA A 81 11.23 18.27 -14.75
CA ALA A 81 10.90 19.49 -15.49
C ALA A 81 11.63 20.73 -14.94
N GLU A 82 11.80 20.84 -13.62
CA GLU A 82 12.56 21.92 -12.98
C GLU A 82 14.07 21.81 -13.26
N ALA A 83 14.62 20.60 -13.31
CA ALA A 83 16.02 20.36 -13.68
C ALA A 83 16.29 20.76 -15.14
N ASP A 84 15.38 20.41 -16.07
CA ASP A 84 15.49 20.77 -17.48
C ASP A 84 15.35 22.27 -17.71
N ALA A 85 14.43 22.94 -17.00
CA ALA A 85 14.26 24.39 -17.07
C ALA A 85 15.50 25.15 -16.56
N ASN A 86 16.08 24.71 -15.44
CA ASN A 86 17.27 25.34 -14.86
C ASN A 86 18.53 25.14 -15.73
N GLY A 87 18.66 23.98 -16.38
CA GLY A 87 19.75 23.71 -17.34
C GLY A 87 19.68 24.60 -18.59
N ALA A 88 18.48 24.83 -19.12
CA ALA A 88 18.27 25.72 -20.26
C ALA A 88 18.56 27.19 -19.92
N GLN A 89 18.24 27.64 -18.71
CA GLN A 89 18.46 29.02 -18.27
C GLN A 89 19.95 29.33 -18.01
N ALA A 90 20.71 28.37 -17.48
CA ALA A 90 22.16 28.52 -17.27
C ALA A 90 22.96 28.59 -18.60
N ALA A 91 22.54 27.82 -19.61
CA ALA A 91 23.14 27.85 -20.94
C ALA A 91 22.88 29.18 -21.68
N ALA A 92 21.70 29.78 -21.50
CA ALA A 92 21.35 31.06 -22.12
C ALA A 92 22.02 32.28 -21.46
N ALA A 93 22.43 32.19 -20.19
CA ALA A 93 23.09 33.28 -19.47
C ALA A 93 24.62 33.35 -19.68
N SER A 94 25.20 32.39 -20.41
CA SER A 94 26.65 32.25 -20.59
C SER A 94 27.13 32.52 -22.02
N GLY A 95 26.24 32.95 -22.92
CA GLY A 95 26.52 33.30 -24.32
C GLY A 95 26.20 34.76 -24.61
#